data_AF-A0A9X9QAX0-F1
#
_entry.id   AF-A0A9X9QAX0-F1
#
_cell.length_a   1.000
_cell.length_b   1.000
_cell.length_c   1.000
_cell.angle_alpha   90.00
_cell.angle_beta   90.00
_cell.angle_gamma   90.00
#
_symmetry.space_group_name_H-M   'P 1'
#
loop_
_entity.id
_entity.type
_entity.pdbx_description
1 polymer ?
#
loop_
_entity_poly.entity_id
_entity_poly.type
_entity_poly.pdbx_seq_one_letter_code
_entity_poly.pdbx_strand_id
1 'polypeptide(L)'
;MAGHLRTPLLLLAALALTLAVAAGPGASRKTGKSPLVGGLSDADASEEGVQQALNFALSEYNKASNDAYHSRAMRVVRARKQV
;
A
#
# COMPACT_ATOMS: atom_id res chain seq x y z
N MET A 1 19.70 20.13 49.73
CA MET A 1 18.53 20.20 48.82
C MET A 1 18.97 20.37 47.35
N ALA A 2 19.77 19.43 46.80
CA ALA A 2 20.30 19.53 45.43
C ALA A 2 20.16 18.24 44.59
N GLY A 3 19.51 17.20 45.15
CA GLY A 3 19.36 15.89 44.48
C GLY A 3 18.15 15.82 43.54
N HIS A 4 17.15 16.68 43.74
CA HIS A 4 15.83 16.60 43.10
C HIS A 4 15.82 17.07 41.64
N LEU A 5 16.76 17.94 41.27
CA LEU A 5 16.87 18.48 39.90
C LEU A 5 17.74 17.59 39.00
N ARG A 6 18.55 16.70 39.57
CA ARG A 6 19.45 15.81 38.82
C ARG A 6 18.70 14.60 38.26
N THR A 7 17.74 14.08 39.02
CA THR A 7 16.94 12.92 38.60
C THR A 7 16.08 13.16 37.35
N PRO A 8 15.33 14.28 37.17
CA PRO A 8 14.59 14.51 35.92
C PRO A 8 15.53 14.76 34.73
N LEU A 9 16.70 15.36 34.98
CA LEU A 9 17.70 15.64 33.95
C LEU A 9 18.34 14.36 33.40
N LEU A 10 18.65 13.40 34.28
CA LEU A 10 19.13 12.08 33.88
C LEU A 10 18.09 11.29 33.10
N LEU A 11 16.82 11.42 33.46
CA LEU A 11 15.71 10.73 32.79
C LEU A 11 15.44 11.29 31.39
N LEU A 12 15.52 12.62 31.23
CA LEU A 12 15.49 13.28 29.92
C LEU A 12 16.68 12.90 29.05
N ALA A 13 17.89 12.81 29.63
CA ALA A 13 19.08 12.37 28.90
C ALA A 13 18.95 10.92 28.42
N ALA A 14 18.43 10.02 29.26
CA ALA A 14 18.18 8.63 28.89
C ALA A 14 17.14 8.52 27.76
N LEU A 15 16.06 9.30 27.83
CA LEU A 15 15.04 9.36 26.78
C LEU A 15 15.62 9.86 25.45
N ALA A 16 16.39 10.96 25.47
CA ALA A 16 17.06 11.48 24.28
C ALA A 16 18.03 10.46 23.66
N LEU A 17 18.76 9.71 24.49
CA LEU A 17 19.69 8.68 24.03
C LEU A 17 18.95 7.51 23.36
N THR A 18 17.83 7.05 23.94
CA THR A 18 17.02 5.98 23.32
C THR A 18 16.42 6.39 21.98
N LEU A 19 15.99 7.65 21.84
CA LEU A 19 15.42 8.17 20.60
C LEU A 19 16.48 8.30 19.50
N ALA A 20 17.69 8.73 19.85
CA ALA A 20 18.82 8.82 18.92
C ALA A 20 19.26 7.43 18.40
N VAL A 21 19.19 6.40 19.25
CA VAL A 21 19.52 5.02 18.86
C VAL A 21 18.44 4.41 17.96
N ALA A 22 17.16 4.71 18.20
CA ALA A 22 16.06 4.24 17.36
C ALA A 22 16.02 4.90 15.96
N ALA A 23 16.47 6.16 15.87
CA ALA A 23 16.51 6.93 14.62
C ALA A 23 17.87 6.84 13.90
N GLY A 24 18.82 6.05 14.40
CA GLY A 24 20.12 5.87 13.77
C GLY A 24 19.99 5.35 12.32
N PRO A 25 20.91 5.73 11.42
CA PRO A 25 20.85 5.39 9.99
C PRO A 25 21.03 3.88 9.68
N GLY A 26 21.09 3.03 10.71
CA GLY A 26 21.17 1.57 10.63
C GLY A 26 19.81 0.88 10.58
N ALA A 27 18.68 1.60 10.56
CA ALA A 27 17.40 1.02 10.21
C ALA A 27 17.54 0.41 8.81
N SER A 28 17.61 -0.93 8.75
CA SER A 28 17.75 -1.72 7.54
C SER A 28 16.72 -1.24 6.52
N ARG A 29 17.15 -0.39 5.59
CA ARG A 29 16.43 -0.18 4.34
C ARG A 29 16.43 -1.56 3.73
N LYS A 30 15.28 -2.24 3.79
CA LYS A 30 15.00 -3.35 2.88
C LYS A 30 15.48 -2.87 1.53
N THR A 31 16.51 -3.52 1.00
CA THR A 31 17.00 -3.31 -0.36
C THR A 31 15.90 -3.82 -1.28
N GLY A 32 14.82 -3.05 -1.36
CA GLY A 32 13.76 -3.23 -2.33
C GLY A 32 14.42 -3.03 -3.67
N LYS A 33 14.65 -4.13 -4.38
CA LYS A 33 14.91 -4.10 -5.82
C LYS A 33 13.93 -3.10 -6.41
N SER A 34 14.44 -2.10 -7.13
CA SER A 34 13.59 -1.15 -7.84
C SER A 34 12.53 -1.94 -8.61
N PRO A 35 11.23 -1.65 -8.43
CA PRO A 35 10.20 -2.39 -9.11
C PRO A 35 10.49 -2.32 -10.61
N LEU A 36 10.53 -3.49 -11.26
CA LEU A 36 10.65 -3.57 -12.71
C LEU A 36 9.53 -2.71 -13.31
N VAL A 37 9.88 -1.82 -14.24
CA VAL A 37 8.91 -0.90 -14.86
C VAL A 37 7.85 -1.64 -15.66
N GLY A 38 8.15 -2.87 -16.10
CA GLY A 38 7.26 -3.76 -16.82
C GLY A 38 7.14 -5.14 -16.19
N GLY A 39 6.06 -5.84 -16.54
CA GLY A 39 5.77 -7.20 -16.06
C GLY A 39 4.41 -7.35 -15.36
N LEU A 40 4.01 -8.60 -15.16
CA LEU A 40 2.72 -8.93 -14.56
C LEU A 40 2.73 -8.58 -13.07
N SER A 41 1.73 -7.83 -12.62
CA SER A 41 1.54 -7.46 -11.22
C SER A 41 0.08 -7.64 -10.83
N ASP A 42 -0.16 -7.98 -9.56
CA ASP A 42 -1.52 -7.96 -9.02
C ASP A 42 -1.95 -6.49 -8.83
N ALA A 43 -3.25 -6.24 -9.03
CA ALA A 43 -3.86 -4.92 -8.88
C ALA A 43 -5.05 -5.04 -7.92
N ASP A 44 -5.31 -3.97 -7.16
CA ASP A 44 -6.46 -3.94 -6.26
C ASP A 44 -7.75 -3.62 -7.04
N ALA A 45 -8.87 -4.24 -6.65
CA ALA A 45 -10.16 -4.04 -7.32
C ALA A 45 -10.70 -2.60 -7.17
N SER A 46 -10.20 -1.85 -6.19
CA SER A 46 -10.53 -0.44 -5.96
C SER A 46 -9.70 0.53 -6.80
N GLU A 47 -8.64 0.06 -7.49
CA GLU A 47 -7.86 0.90 -8.39
C GLU A 47 -8.75 1.45 -9.51
N GLU A 48 -8.63 2.75 -9.80
CA GLU A 48 -9.44 3.42 -10.83
C GLU A 48 -9.31 2.74 -12.20
N GLY A 49 -8.08 2.41 -12.61
CA GLY A 49 -7.85 1.71 -13.88
C GLY A 49 -8.50 0.34 -13.95
N VAL A 50 -8.60 -0.37 -12.82
CA VAL A 50 -9.30 -1.66 -12.74
C VAL A 50 -10.81 -1.47 -12.86
N GLN A 51 -11.37 -0.45 -12.22
CA GLN A 51 -12.79 -0.11 -12.33
C GLN A 51 -13.16 0.31 -13.76
N GLN A 52 -12.33 1.13 -14.40
CA GLN A 52 -12.50 1.52 -15.79
C GLN A 52 -12.46 0.31 -16.73
N ALA A 53 -11.46 -0.57 -16.56
CA ALA A 53 -11.35 -1.80 -17.35
C ALA A 53 -12.55 -2.74 -17.12
N LEU A 54 -13.04 -2.86 -15.88
CA LEU A 54 -14.21 -3.65 -15.55
C LEU A 54 -15.49 -3.10 -16.20
N ASN A 55 -15.70 -1.79 -16.13
CA ASN A 55 -16.86 -1.13 -16.75
C ASN A 55 -16.84 -1.30 -18.27
N PHE A 56 -15.67 -1.12 -18.89
CA PHE A 56 -15.48 -1.37 -20.31
C PHE A 56 -15.82 -2.82 -20.68
N ALA A 57 -15.25 -3.80 -19.95
CA ALA A 57 -15.47 -5.21 -20.22
C ALA A 57 -16.94 -5.62 -20.09
N LEU A 58 -17.64 -5.14 -19.05
CA LEU A 58 -19.08 -5.42 -18.87
C LEU A 58 -19.96 -4.76 -19.93
N SER A 59 -19.60 -3.54 -20.36
CA SER A 59 -20.30 -2.86 -21.45
C SER A 59 -20.18 -3.64 -22.75
N GLU A 60 -18.97 -4.03 -23.14
CA GLU A 60 -18.75 -4.80 -24.37
C GLU A 60 -19.38 -6.20 -24.28
N TYR A 61 -19.30 -6.86 -23.13
CA TYR A 61 -19.97 -8.15 -22.90
C TYR A 61 -21.48 -8.04 -23.13
N ASN A 62 -22.14 -7.08 -22.48
CA ASN A 62 -23.59 -6.90 -22.61
C ASN A 62 -24.03 -6.48 -24.01
N LYS A 63 -23.20 -5.70 -24.71
CA LYS A 63 -23.44 -5.30 -26.11
C LYS A 63 -23.31 -6.47 -27.08
N ALA A 64 -22.36 -7.38 -26.84
CA ALA A 64 -22.12 -8.55 -27.68
C ALA A 64 -23.03 -9.74 -27.32
N SER A 65 -23.62 -9.74 -26.13
CA SER A 65 -24.55 -10.76 -25.67
C SER A 65 -25.92 -10.62 -26.34
N ASN A 66 -26.55 -11.77 -26.62
CA ASN A 66 -27.94 -11.86 -27.05
C ASN A 66 -28.92 -12.14 -25.90
N ASP A 67 -28.44 -12.09 -24.66
CA ASP A 67 -29.26 -12.31 -23.47
C ASP A 67 -30.36 -11.24 -23.36
N ALA A 68 -31.53 -11.63 -22.89
CA ALA A 68 -32.66 -10.74 -22.67
C ALA A 68 -32.39 -9.72 -21.55
N TYR A 69 -31.38 -9.98 -20.70
CA TYR A 69 -31.03 -9.14 -19.56
C TYR A 69 -29.57 -8.72 -19.58
N HIS A 70 -29.31 -7.53 -19.03
CA HIS A 70 -27.95 -7.07 -18.78
C HIS A 70 -27.33 -7.80 -17.59
N SER A 71 -26.11 -8.29 -17.80
CA SER A 71 -25.27 -8.87 -16.77
C SER A 71 -24.50 -7.80 -16.00
N ARG A 72 -24.17 -8.09 -14.73
CA ARG A 72 -23.32 -7.26 -13.87
C ARG A 72 -22.29 -8.11 -13.14
N ALA A 73 -21.10 -7.57 -12.90
CA ALA A 73 -20.13 -8.23 -12.03
C ALA A 73 -20.57 -8.12 -10.56
N MET A 74 -20.75 -9.27 -9.89
CA MET A 74 -21.09 -9.31 -8.47
C MET A 74 -19.87 -9.13 -7.56
N ARG A 75 -18.71 -9.63 -8.00
CA ARG A 75 -17.45 -9.55 -7.25
C ARG A 75 -16.26 -9.72 -8.18
N VAL A 76 -15.25 -8.87 -8.03
CA VAL A 76 -13.93 -9.08 -8.64
C VAL A 76 -13.15 -10.05 -7.76
N VAL A 77 -12.85 -11.25 -8.27
CA VAL A 77 -12.07 -12.26 -7.53
C VAL A 77 -10.58 -11.94 -7.58
N ARG A 78 -10.11 -11.41 -8.71
CA ARG A 78 -8.72 -11.03 -8.93
C ARG A 78 -8.62 -9.96 -10.00
N ALA A 79 -7.72 -9.01 -9.81
CA ALA A 79 -7.29 -8.08 -10.85
C ALA A 79 -5.76 -8.14 -11.00
N ARG A 80 -5.29 -8.04 -12.23
CA ARG A 80 -3.88 -8.04 -12.61
C ARG A 80 -3.64 -7.06 -13.74
N LYS A 81 -2.47 -6.46 -13.76
CA LYS A 81 -2.03 -5.54 -14.81
C LYS A 81 -0.63 -5.87 -15.27
N GLN A 82 -0.31 -5.46 -16.49
CA GLN A 82 1.01 -5.56 -17.07
C GLN A 82 1.33 -4.24 -17.76
N VAL A 83 2.55 -3.76 -17.56
CA VAL A 83 3.16 -2.62 -18.26
C VAL A 83 4.18 -3.16 -19.26
#